data_AF-A0A4Q4MAF3-F1
#
_entry.id   AF-A0A4Q4MAF3-F1
#
_cell.length_a   1.000
_cell.length_b   1.000
_cell.length_c   1.000
_cell.angle_alpha   90.00
_cell.angle_beta   90.00
_cell.angle_gamma   90.00
#
_symmetry.space_group_name_H-M   'P 1'
#
loop_
_entity.id
_entity.type
_entity.pdbx_description
1 polymer ?
#
loop_
_entity_poly.entity_id
_entity_poly.type
_entity_poly.pdbx_seq_one_letter_code
_entity_poly.pdbx_strand_id
1 'polypeptide(L)'
;MKITLQRIASPDAFHTLLQTFDGLPNNPASLYLSNTSHDLIIYVAPARIVNSINISYLSKALSNQDEGASSLKGFLETGAATLVFFDARKTAKILFEKCDIKLSNPPCTERARIHEVQMIELAVREGDYGREWLASLDKCIARDSDLDVDALMPDDWIGINQFDSRILHLPVLWKKYHDQLHASHQGFAGGGFWVAKIRMDTQLRLAVSCGEFHHGYAVDGANSNWDRERVEEETEAWNEEVEDDAYHDGEILGADHWAKFNLL
;
A
#
# COMPACT_ATOMS: atom_id res chain seq x y z
N MET A 1 -0.74 -20.91 15.19
CA MET A 1 -1.22 -21.47 13.90
C MET A 1 -0.24 -21.05 12.81
N LYS A 2 0.24 -22.00 12.02
CA LYS A 2 1.22 -21.75 10.95
C LYS A 2 0.57 -21.08 9.73
N ILE A 3 1.38 -20.46 8.88
CA ILE A 3 0.97 -19.89 7.59
C ILE A 3 0.60 -21.00 6.64
N THR A 4 -0.45 -20.81 5.84
CA THR A 4 -0.79 -21.69 4.72
C THR A 4 -0.36 -21.04 3.42
N LEU A 5 0.37 -21.76 2.58
CA LEU A 5 0.67 -21.30 1.22
C LEU A 5 -0.30 -21.91 0.21
N GLN A 6 -0.86 -21.05 -0.64
CA GLN A 6 -1.73 -21.45 -1.75
C GLN A 6 -1.15 -20.93 -3.06
N ARG A 7 -1.05 -21.80 -4.06
CA ARG A 7 -0.63 -21.43 -5.41
C ARG A 7 -1.84 -21.37 -6.33
N ILE A 8 -2.02 -20.23 -6.99
CA ILE A 8 -3.11 -20.02 -7.94
C ILE A 8 -2.61 -20.44 -9.32
N ALA A 9 -3.07 -21.60 -9.79
CA ALA A 9 -2.62 -22.24 -11.03
C ALA A 9 -3.76 -22.79 -11.89
N SER A 10 -5.01 -22.49 -11.56
CA SER A 10 -6.20 -22.87 -12.32
C SER A 10 -7.26 -21.76 -12.26
N PRO A 11 -8.20 -21.72 -13.24
CA PRO A 11 -9.34 -20.80 -13.21
C PRO A 11 -10.14 -20.85 -11.89
N ASP A 12 -10.48 -22.06 -11.44
CA ASP A 12 -11.25 -22.26 -10.19
C ASP A 12 -10.53 -21.71 -8.95
N ALA A 13 -9.19 -21.69 -8.97
CA ALA A 13 -8.40 -21.14 -7.87
C ALA A 13 -8.54 -19.61 -7.76
N PHE A 14 -8.85 -18.88 -8.84
CA PHE A 14 -9.15 -17.45 -8.74
C PHE A 14 -10.45 -17.19 -7.98
N HIS A 15 -11.49 -17.98 -8.23
CA HIS A 15 -12.76 -17.85 -7.51
C HIS A 15 -12.58 -18.19 -6.03
N THR A 16 -11.85 -19.26 -5.73
CA THR A 16 -11.52 -19.63 -4.35
C THR A 16 -10.73 -18.52 -3.64
N LEU A 17 -9.75 -17.92 -4.33
CA LEU A 17 -9.00 -16.78 -3.81
C LEU A 17 -9.93 -15.60 -3.47
N LEU A 18 -10.79 -15.19 -4.41
CA LEU A 18 -11.69 -14.04 -4.22
C LEU A 18 -12.66 -14.25 -3.05
N GLN A 19 -13.14 -15.48 -2.84
CA GLN A 19 -13.95 -15.83 -1.67
C GLN A 19 -13.21 -15.60 -0.35
N THR A 20 -11.88 -15.73 -0.32
CA THR A 20 -11.09 -15.40 0.89
C THR A 20 -11.07 -13.91 1.21
N PHE A 21 -11.47 -13.05 0.26
CA PHE A 21 -11.51 -11.61 0.43
C PHE A 21 -12.87 -11.11 0.94
N ASP A 22 -13.91 -11.94 0.86
CA ASP A 22 -15.26 -11.57 1.24
C ASP A 22 -15.38 -11.30 2.75
N GLY A 23 -15.88 -10.11 3.10
CA GLY A 23 -16.13 -9.71 4.49
C GLY A 23 -14.86 -9.43 5.32
N LEU A 24 -13.68 -9.33 4.68
CA LEU A 24 -12.47 -8.97 5.39
C LEU A 24 -12.55 -7.54 5.99
N PRO A 25 -12.06 -7.33 7.21
CA PRO A 25 -11.99 -5.99 7.78
C PRO A 25 -10.97 -5.12 7.04
N ASN A 26 -11.31 -3.85 6.86
CA ASN A 26 -10.39 -2.83 6.34
C ASN A 26 -9.62 -2.10 7.46
N ASN A 27 -10.09 -2.18 8.71
CA ASN A 27 -9.40 -1.60 9.86
C ASN A 27 -9.37 -2.62 11.03
N PRO A 28 -8.23 -3.25 11.32
CA PRO A 28 -6.96 -3.14 10.59
C PRO A 28 -7.04 -3.76 9.19
N ALA A 29 -6.17 -3.32 8.28
CA ALA A 29 -6.11 -3.85 6.92
C ALA A 29 -5.82 -5.36 6.90
N SER A 30 -6.50 -6.08 6.00
CA SER A 30 -6.41 -7.55 5.91
C SER A 30 -5.53 -8.05 4.76
N LEU A 31 -5.33 -7.24 3.71
CA LEU A 31 -4.67 -7.65 2.48
C LEU A 31 -3.34 -6.92 2.31
N TYR A 32 -2.28 -7.72 2.26
CA TYR A 32 -0.91 -7.24 2.09
C TYR A 32 -0.34 -7.81 0.80
N LEU A 33 0.26 -6.95 -0.02
CA LEU A 33 0.69 -7.31 -1.36
C LEU A 33 2.19 -7.04 -1.54
N SER A 34 2.83 -7.94 -2.27
CA SER A 34 4.20 -7.77 -2.76
C SER A 34 4.38 -8.57 -4.04
N ASN A 35 5.57 -8.56 -4.60
CA ASN A 35 5.89 -9.38 -5.77
C ASN A 35 7.27 -10.00 -5.66
N THR A 36 7.43 -11.16 -6.31
CA THR A 36 8.74 -11.69 -6.71
C THR A 36 9.01 -11.29 -8.16
N SER A 37 10.06 -11.84 -8.78
CA SER A 37 10.28 -11.68 -10.23
C SER A 37 9.20 -12.38 -11.08
N HIS A 38 8.47 -13.34 -10.52
CA HIS A 38 7.57 -14.22 -11.27
C HIS A 38 6.15 -14.25 -10.73
N ASP A 39 5.94 -13.91 -9.45
CA ASP A 39 4.66 -14.08 -8.80
C ASP A 39 4.20 -12.79 -8.12
N LEU A 40 2.89 -12.54 -8.18
CA LEU A 40 2.19 -11.63 -7.29
C LEU A 40 1.90 -12.40 -5.99
N ILE A 41 2.27 -11.81 -4.86
CA ILE A 41 2.05 -12.39 -3.54
C ILE A 41 0.96 -11.59 -2.83
N ILE A 42 -0.09 -12.27 -2.39
CA ILE A 42 -1.19 -11.69 -1.62
C ILE A 42 -1.29 -12.42 -0.28
N TYR A 43 -0.97 -11.73 0.80
CA TYR A 43 -1.11 -12.23 2.15
C TYR A 43 -2.43 -11.76 2.78
N VAL A 44 -3.27 -12.72 3.12
CA VAL A 44 -4.53 -12.54 3.86
C VAL A 44 -4.23 -12.74 5.34
N ALA A 45 -3.97 -11.65 6.06
CA ALA A 45 -3.42 -11.70 7.41
C ALA A 45 -4.34 -12.40 8.44
N PRO A 46 -5.66 -12.13 8.50
CA PRO A 46 -6.54 -12.79 9.47
C PRO A 46 -6.59 -14.31 9.28
N ALA A 47 -6.58 -14.76 8.03
CA ALA A 47 -6.62 -16.18 7.67
C ALA A 47 -5.25 -16.86 7.71
N ARG A 48 -4.16 -16.09 7.80
CA ARG A 48 -2.76 -16.56 7.72
C ARG A 48 -2.48 -17.32 6.42
N ILE A 49 -3.08 -16.86 5.31
CA ILE A 49 -2.92 -17.48 3.99
C ILE A 49 -2.08 -16.58 3.10
N VAL A 50 -1.00 -17.13 2.55
CA VAL A 50 -0.23 -16.49 1.49
C VAL A 50 -0.64 -17.11 0.16
N ASN A 51 -1.09 -16.28 -0.76
CA ASN A 51 -1.45 -16.67 -2.10
C ASN A 51 -0.35 -16.23 -3.07
N SER A 52 0.17 -17.17 -3.86
CA SER A 52 1.14 -16.90 -4.92
C SER A 52 0.49 -17.11 -6.27
N ILE A 53 0.48 -16.06 -7.09
CA ILE A 53 -0.11 -16.03 -8.42
C ILE A 53 1.00 -15.79 -9.42
N ASN A 54 1.24 -16.74 -10.30
CA ASN A 54 2.24 -16.55 -11.34
C ASN A 54 1.79 -15.47 -12.34
N ILE A 55 2.63 -14.45 -12.53
CA ILE A 55 2.31 -13.27 -13.35
C ILE A 55 2.11 -13.66 -14.82
N SER A 56 2.92 -14.56 -15.36
CA SER A 56 2.75 -15.04 -16.74
C SER A 56 1.46 -15.83 -16.91
N TYR A 57 1.08 -16.62 -15.89
CA TYR A 57 -0.21 -17.30 -15.87
C TYR A 57 -1.38 -16.32 -15.81
N LEU A 58 -1.34 -15.33 -14.90
CA LEU A 58 -2.35 -14.29 -14.77
C LEU A 58 -2.54 -13.50 -16.07
N SER A 59 -1.44 -13.06 -16.68
CA SER A 59 -1.43 -12.38 -17.98
C SER A 59 -2.12 -13.18 -19.08
N LYS A 60 -1.81 -14.49 -19.17
CA LYS A 60 -2.44 -15.39 -20.13
C LYS A 60 -3.93 -15.60 -19.84
N ALA A 61 -4.31 -15.76 -18.56
CA ALA A 61 -5.70 -15.91 -18.16
C ALA A 61 -6.53 -14.67 -18.52
N LEU A 62 -6.00 -13.46 -18.27
CA LEU A 62 -6.61 -12.19 -18.66
C LEU A 62 -6.74 -12.07 -20.19
N SER A 63 -5.70 -12.44 -20.94
CA SER A 63 -5.73 -12.43 -22.41
C SER A 63 -6.80 -13.37 -22.98
N ASN A 64 -7.06 -14.48 -22.28
CA ASN A 64 -8.09 -15.45 -22.64
C ASN A 64 -9.49 -15.08 -22.11
N GLN A 65 -9.65 -13.91 -21.48
CA GLN A 65 -10.91 -13.45 -20.89
C GLN A 65 -11.46 -14.42 -19.83
N ASP A 66 -10.56 -15.03 -19.04
CA ASP A 66 -10.94 -15.85 -17.89
C ASP A 66 -11.72 -15.00 -16.88
N GLU A 67 -12.88 -15.48 -16.44
CA GLU A 67 -13.79 -14.73 -15.56
C GLU A 67 -13.17 -14.48 -14.17
N GLY A 68 -12.51 -15.49 -13.61
CA GLY A 68 -11.85 -15.40 -12.31
C GLY A 68 -10.67 -14.41 -12.34
N ALA A 69 -9.82 -14.49 -13.37
CA ALA A 69 -8.73 -13.54 -13.56
C ALA A 69 -9.24 -12.11 -13.78
N SER A 70 -10.30 -11.94 -14.58
CA SER A 70 -10.93 -10.64 -14.84
C SER A 70 -11.54 -10.05 -13.56
N SER A 71 -12.14 -10.89 -12.73
CA SER A 71 -12.68 -10.50 -11.42
C SER A 71 -11.58 -10.08 -10.46
N LEU A 72 -10.43 -10.78 -10.47
CA LEU A 72 -9.25 -10.37 -9.71
C LEU A 72 -8.69 -9.03 -10.19
N LYS A 73 -8.60 -8.80 -11.51
CA LYS A 73 -8.22 -7.48 -12.07
C LYS A 73 -9.18 -6.39 -11.58
N GLY A 74 -10.49 -6.61 -11.72
CA GLY A 74 -11.51 -5.68 -11.25
C GLY A 74 -11.42 -5.41 -9.74
N PHE A 75 -11.15 -6.44 -8.95
CA PHE A 75 -10.92 -6.32 -7.50
C PHE A 75 -9.70 -5.45 -7.18
N LEU A 76 -8.57 -5.67 -7.85
CA LEU A 76 -7.35 -4.89 -7.62
C LEU A 76 -7.46 -3.43 -8.08
N GLU A 77 -8.21 -3.15 -9.15
CA GLU A 77 -8.35 -1.81 -9.72
C GLU A 77 -9.53 -1.00 -9.15
N THR A 78 -10.58 -1.67 -8.69
CA THR A 78 -11.85 -1.00 -8.31
C THR A 78 -12.54 -1.62 -7.10
N GLY A 79 -12.01 -2.70 -6.52
CA GLY A 79 -12.54 -3.32 -5.30
C GLY A 79 -12.44 -2.40 -4.08
N ALA A 80 -13.32 -2.60 -3.09
CA ALA A 80 -13.43 -1.73 -1.91
C ALA A 80 -12.45 -2.08 -0.76
N ALA A 81 -11.60 -3.08 -0.94
CA ALA A 81 -10.67 -3.52 0.08
C ALA A 81 -9.44 -2.59 0.15
N THR A 82 -8.92 -2.43 1.37
CA THR A 82 -7.62 -1.79 1.60
C THR A 82 -6.49 -2.74 1.20
N LEU A 83 -5.65 -2.29 0.27
CA LEU A 83 -4.48 -2.99 -0.28
C LEU A 83 -3.20 -2.34 0.28
N VAL A 84 -2.49 -3.06 1.14
CA VAL A 84 -1.28 -2.54 1.79
C VAL A 84 -0.04 -3.10 1.12
N PHE A 85 0.88 -2.22 0.75
CA PHE A 85 2.19 -2.56 0.22
C PHE A 85 3.26 -1.98 1.15
N PHE A 86 4.47 -2.54 1.13
CA PHE A 86 5.61 -1.78 1.67
C PHE A 86 5.94 -0.59 0.77
N ASP A 87 6.23 -0.90 -0.49
CA ASP A 87 6.48 0.02 -1.60
C ASP A 87 5.75 -0.55 -2.82
N ALA A 88 4.75 0.17 -3.31
CA ALA A 88 3.84 -0.35 -4.33
C ALA A 88 4.41 -0.19 -5.75
N ARG A 89 5.44 0.64 -5.96
CA ARG A 89 5.88 1.09 -7.29
C ARG A 89 6.28 -0.06 -8.21
N LYS A 90 7.15 -0.95 -7.71
CA LYS A 90 7.63 -2.09 -8.49
C LYS A 90 6.51 -3.08 -8.80
N THR A 91 5.65 -3.37 -7.82
CA THR A 91 4.51 -4.27 -8.03
C THR A 91 3.53 -3.67 -9.04
N ALA A 92 3.20 -2.38 -8.91
CA ALA A 92 2.33 -1.65 -9.84
C ALA A 92 2.87 -1.68 -11.27
N LYS A 93 4.17 -1.41 -11.46
CA LYS A 93 4.81 -1.48 -12.78
C LYS A 93 4.70 -2.86 -13.41
N ILE A 94 5.01 -3.91 -12.65
CA ILE A 94 4.94 -5.29 -13.15
C ILE A 94 3.51 -5.66 -13.54
N LEU A 95 2.53 -5.32 -12.69
CA LEU A 95 1.11 -5.59 -12.95
C LEU A 95 0.61 -4.83 -14.17
N PHE A 96 1.02 -3.58 -14.35
CA PHE A 96 0.69 -2.78 -15.51
C PHE A 96 1.32 -3.37 -16.79
N GLU A 97 2.64 -3.55 -16.81
CA GLU A 97 3.37 -3.99 -18.01
C GLU A 97 3.04 -5.42 -18.44
N LYS A 98 2.72 -6.32 -17.49
CA LYS A 98 2.50 -7.74 -17.78
C LYS A 98 1.04 -8.14 -17.83
N CYS A 99 0.18 -7.50 -17.05
CA CYS A 99 -1.21 -7.91 -16.88
C CYS A 99 -2.21 -6.82 -17.29
N ASP A 100 -1.75 -5.63 -17.72
CA ASP A 100 -2.62 -4.48 -17.97
C ASP A 100 -3.49 -4.16 -16.74
N ILE A 101 -2.94 -4.32 -15.53
CA ILE A 101 -3.62 -3.98 -14.27
C ILE A 101 -3.10 -2.62 -13.81
N LYS A 102 -3.98 -1.62 -13.75
CA LYS A 102 -3.63 -0.24 -13.42
C LYS A 102 -4.03 0.12 -12.00
N LEU A 103 -3.04 0.13 -11.10
CA LEU A 103 -3.22 0.52 -9.70
C LEU A 103 -3.31 2.04 -9.47
N SER A 104 -2.93 2.86 -10.46
CA SER A 104 -3.01 4.33 -10.38
C SER A 104 -4.35 4.93 -10.79
N ASN A 105 -5.39 4.10 -10.97
CA ASN A 105 -6.71 4.60 -11.35
C ASN A 105 -7.32 5.43 -10.21
N PRO A 106 -8.07 6.52 -10.52
CA PRO A 106 -8.68 7.39 -9.50
C PRO A 106 -9.47 6.64 -8.43
N PRO A 107 -10.26 5.59 -8.74
CA PRO A 107 -10.92 4.77 -7.70
C PRO A 107 -9.96 4.10 -6.70
N CYS A 108 -8.71 3.78 -7.07
CA CYS A 108 -7.70 3.24 -6.16
C CYS A 108 -7.08 4.33 -5.28
N THR A 109 -6.79 5.50 -5.86
CA THR A 109 -5.98 6.54 -5.22
C THR A 109 -6.83 7.58 -4.48
N GLU A 110 -7.98 7.98 -5.03
CA GLU A 110 -8.89 8.95 -4.41
C GLU A 110 -9.69 8.34 -3.25
N ARG A 111 -9.98 7.04 -3.32
CA ARG A 111 -10.70 6.32 -2.24
C ARG A 111 -9.78 5.76 -1.17
N ALA A 112 -8.49 6.15 -1.17
CA ALA A 112 -7.47 5.71 -0.22
C ALA A 112 -7.48 4.18 -0.04
N ARG A 113 -7.33 3.43 -1.14
CA ARG A 113 -7.35 1.96 -1.09
C ARG A 113 -5.96 1.38 -1.12
N ILE A 114 -5.01 2.06 -1.74
CA ILE A 114 -3.63 1.63 -1.77
C ILE A 114 -2.85 2.44 -0.75
N HIS A 115 -2.16 1.74 0.13
CA HIS A 115 -1.28 2.37 1.10
C HIS A 115 0.11 1.78 1.05
N GLU A 116 1.10 2.67 1.12
CA GLU A 116 2.51 2.32 1.19
C GLU A 116 3.01 2.50 2.63
N VAL A 117 3.30 1.38 3.33
CA VAL A 117 3.87 1.39 4.69
C VAL A 117 5.15 2.23 4.75
N GLN A 118 5.94 2.23 3.67
CA GLN A 118 7.16 3.05 3.57
C GLN A 118 6.88 4.55 3.61
N MET A 119 5.77 5.02 3.05
CA MET A 119 5.40 6.44 3.07
C MET A 119 4.85 6.85 4.44
N ILE A 120 4.08 5.96 5.08
CA ILE A 120 3.60 6.18 6.45
C ILE A 120 4.79 6.22 7.42
N GLU A 121 5.73 5.28 7.30
CA GLU A 121 6.97 5.27 8.08
C GLU A 121 7.72 6.59 7.95
N LEU A 122 7.87 7.09 6.72
CA LEU A 122 8.59 8.33 6.46
C LEU A 122 7.94 9.54 7.15
N ALA A 123 6.61 9.63 7.13
CA ALA A 123 5.87 10.70 7.79
C ALA A 123 6.07 10.70 9.31
N VAL A 124 5.96 9.51 9.92
CA VAL A 124 6.05 9.33 11.39
C VAL A 124 7.49 9.15 11.89
N ARG A 125 8.49 9.17 11.02
CA ARG A 125 9.90 8.97 11.38
C ARG A 125 10.39 10.10 12.29
N GLU A 126 10.78 9.73 13.50
CA GLU A 126 11.39 10.65 14.46
C GLU A 126 12.85 10.98 14.09
N GLY A 127 13.27 12.23 14.31
CA GLY A 127 14.66 12.66 14.20
C GLY A 127 15.19 12.88 12.77
N ASP A 128 14.39 12.59 11.74
CA ASP A 128 14.70 12.87 10.34
C ASP A 128 13.87 14.05 9.86
N TYR A 129 14.39 15.27 10.07
CA TYR A 129 13.73 16.49 9.61
C TYR A 129 13.70 16.61 8.08
N GLY A 130 14.64 15.94 7.41
CA GLY A 130 14.77 15.98 5.96
C GLY A 130 13.72 15.13 5.28
N ARG A 131 13.46 13.90 5.77
CA ARG A 131 12.58 12.91 5.14
C ARG A 131 12.87 12.64 3.66
N GLU A 132 14.06 13.00 3.20
CA GLU A 132 14.46 12.92 1.79
C GLU A 132 14.65 11.48 1.32
N TRP A 133 14.96 10.56 2.25
CA TRP A 133 15.37 9.21 1.92
C TRP A 133 14.42 8.17 2.50
N LEU A 134 13.91 7.30 1.63
CA LEU A 134 13.04 6.19 1.99
C LEU A 134 13.81 5.12 2.78
N ALA A 135 13.18 4.52 3.79
CA ALA A 135 13.73 3.37 4.49
C ALA A 135 13.51 2.08 3.69
N SER A 136 14.46 1.14 3.77
CA SER A 136 14.24 -0.21 3.25
C SER A 136 13.36 -1.03 4.20
N LEU A 137 12.69 -2.06 3.67
CA LEU A 137 11.89 -2.98 4.47
C LEU A 137 12.72 -3.63 5.58
N ASP A 138 13.97 -4.02 5.29
CA ASP A 138 14.88 -4.61 6.28
C ASP A 138 15.18 -3.66 7.44
N LYS A 139 15.37 -2.36 7.16
CA LYS A 139 15.58 -1.34 8.20
C LYS A 139 14.35 -1.18 9.08
N CYS A 140 13.15 -1.14 8.47
CA CYS A 140 11.90 -1.07 9.20
C CYS A 140 11.69 -2.31 10.06
N ILE A 141 11.92 -3.51 9.53
CA ILE A 141 11.80 -4.77 10.28
C ILE A 141 12.76 -4.77 11.47
N ALA A 142 14.05 -4.47 11.25
CA ALA A 142 15.07 -4.50 12.29
C ALA A 142 14.80 -3.51 13.43
N ARG A 143 14.18 -2.36 13.13
CA ARG A 143 13.86 -1.32 14.12
C ARG A 143 12.52 -1.55 14.81
N ASP A 144 11.53 -2.05 14.08
CA ASP A 144 10.12 -1.87 14.46
C ASP A 144 9.28 -3.15 14.50
N SER A 145 9.85 -4.32 14.19
CA SER A 145 9.13 -5.60 14.26
C SER A 145 9.87 -6.64 15.10
N ASP A 146 9.16 -7.20 16.09
CA ASP A 146 9.59 -8.30 16.96
C ASP A 146 9.03 -9.67 16.50
N LEU A 147 8.44 -9.72 15.31
CA LEU A 147 7.78 -10.92 14.79
C LEU A 147 8.78 -12.05 14.53
N ASP A 148 8.58 -13.17 15.21
CA ASP A 148 9.26 -14.43 14.90
C ASP A 148 8.57 -15.11 13.69
N VAL A 149 9.13 -14.90 12.50
CA VAL A 149 8.64 -15.49 11.26
C VAL A 149 8.81 -17.00 11.24
N ASP A 150 9.87 -17.54 11.82
CA ASP A 150 10.14 -18.98 11.83
C ASP A 150 9.08 -19.73 12.63
N ALA A 151 8.61 -19.13 13.74
CA ALA A 151 7.48 -19.65 14.50
C ALA A 151 6.18 -19.72 13.67
N LEU A 152 6.02 -18.86 12.66
CA LEU A 152 4.85 -18.83 11.77
C LEU A 152 4.96 -19.77 10.56
N MET A 153 6.16 -20.17 10.15
CA MET A 153 6.36 -21.02 8.98
C MET A 153 5.93 -22.47 9.24
N PRO A 154 5.32 -23.17 8.26
CA PRO A 154 5.11 -24.61 8.34
C PRO A 154 6.39 -25.37 8.70
N ASP A 155 6.27 -26.49 9.42
CA ASP A 155 7.45 -27.24 9.87
C ASP A 155 8.26 -27.82 8.70
N ASP A 156 7.60 -28.10 7.57
CA ASP A 156 8.21 -28.56 6.32
C ASP A 156 8.63 -27.41 5.38
N TRP A 157 8.73 -26.18 5.88
CA TRP A 157 9.10 -25.01 5.09
C TRP A 157 10.56 -25.09 4.61
N ILE A 158 10.75 -25.49 3.36
CA ILE A 158 12.04 -25.39 2.68
C ILE A 158 12.10 -23.96 2.11
N GLY A 159 12.79 -23.05 2.82
CA GLY A 159 12.86 -21.60 2.56
C GLY A 159 13.48 -21.15 1.23
N ILE A 160 13.45 -22.01 0.22
CA ILE A 160 14.03 -21.79 -1.09
C ILE A 160 12.85 -21.63 -2.08
N ASN A 161 12.62 -20.40 -2.53
CA ASN A 161 11.83 -20.04 -3.73
C ASN A 161 10.29 -20.01 -3.67
N GLN A 162 9.64 -19.83 -2.52
CA GLN A 162 8.17 -19.77 -2.48
C GLN A 162 7.60 -18.33 -2.42
N PHE A 163 8.08 -17.49 -1.51
CA PHE A 163 7.81 -16.05 -1.47
C PHE A 163 8.80 -15.34 -0.53
N ASP A 164 8.82 -14.01 -0.56
CA ASP A 164 9.58 -13.19 0.39
C ASP A 164 8.83 -13.11 1.73
N SER A 165 9.32 -13.83 2.75
CA SER A 165 8.68 -13.93 4.05
C SER A 165 8.59 -12.59 4.80
N ARG A 166 9.34 -11.57 4.36
CA ARG A 166 9.26 -10.21 4.93
C ARG A 166 7.87 -9.59 4.82
N ILE A 167 7.03 -10.05 3.88
CA ILE A 167 5.63 -9.63 3.77
C ILE A 167 4.82 -9.86 5.06
N LEU A 168 5.23 -10.84 5.88
CA LEU A 168 4.54 -11.19 7.12
C LEU A 168 4.75 -10.16 8.24
N HIS A 169 5.76 -9.30 8.13
CA HIS A 169 5.96 -8.18 9.04
C HIS A 169 5.04 -6.99 8.72
N LEU A 170 4.46 -6.93 7.52
CA LEU A 170 3.66 -5.77 7.11
C LEU A 170 2.45 -5.49 8.00
N PRO A 171 1.69 -6.45 8.54
CA PRO A 171 0.64 -6.15 9.49
C PRO A 171 1.15 -5.49 10.79
N VAL A 172 2.33 -5.88 11.26
CA VAL A 172 2.95 -5.31 12.47
C VAL A 172 3.40 -3.88 12.20
N LEU A 173 4.13 -3.68 11.09
CA LEU A 173 4.62 -2.36 10.68
C LEU A 173 3.46 -1.40 10.33
N TRP A 174 2.47 -1.89 9.57
CA TRP A 174 1.24 -1.16 9.26
C TRP A 174 0.59 -0.67 10.54
N LYS A 175 0.27 -1.59 11.46
CA LYS A 175 -0.39 -1.22 12.72
C LYS A 175 0.41 -0.16 13.48
N LYS A 176 1.72 -0.37 13.65
CA LYS A 176 2.56 0.56 14.41
C LYS A 176 2.57 1.96 13.81
N TYR A 177 2.90 2.09 12.53
CA TYR A 177 3.04 3.39 11.89
C TYR A 177 1.68 4.07 11.67
N HIS A 178 0.64 3.28 11.39
CA HIS A 178 -0.73 3.77 11.29
C HIS A 178 -1.22 4.33 12.63
N ASP A 179 -1.01 3.60 13.74
CA ASP A 179 -1.37 4.07 15.08
C ASP A 179 -0.58 5.34 15.46
N GLN A 180 0.70 5.45 15.08
CA GLN A 180 1.51 6.66 15.29
C GLN A 180 0.98 7.85 14.48
N LEU A 181 0.63 7.62 13.21
CA LEU A 181 0.05 8.64 12.35
C LEU A 181 -1.29 9.13 12.92
N HIS A 182 -2.14 8.23 13.41
CA HIS A 182 -3.39 8.60 14.09
C HIS A 182 -3.20 9.27 15.46
N ALA A 183 -2.18 8.90 16.22
CA ALA A 183 -1.86 9.60 17.46
C ALA A 183 -1.43 11.05 17.18
N SER A 184 -0.71 11.28 16.08
CA SER A 184 -0.35 12.63 15.63
C SER A 184 -1.55 13.46 15.16
N HIS A 185 -2.63 12.80 14.73
CA HIS A 185 -3.90 13.44 14.36
C HIS A 185 -4.68 14.04 15.53
N GLN A 186 -4.48 13.54 16.76
CA GLN A 186 -5.19 14.05 17.95
C GLN A 186 -4.48 15.24 18.63
N GLY A 187 -3.26 15.56 18.18
CA GLY A 187 -2.60 16.83 18.48
C GLY A 187 -2.79 17.80 17.31
N PHE A 188 -2.85 19.10 17.58
CA PHE A 188 -2.89 20.20 16.60
C PHE A 188 -1.62 20.30 15.70
N ALA A 189 -0.91 19.20 15.45
CA ALA A 189 0.36 19.17 14.73
C ALA A 189 0.32 18.12 13.59
N GLY A 190 -0.16 18.53 12.42
CA GLY A 190 0.26 17.95 11.13
C GLY A 190 -0.27 16.57 10.73
N GLY A 191 -1.09 15.88 11.53
CA GLY A 191 -1.62 14.56 11.16
C GLY A 191 -2.37 14.56 9.81
N GLY A 192 -3.34 15.48 9.64
CA GLY A 192 -4.11 15.61 8.39
C GLY A 192 -3.26 15.95 7.17
N PHE A 193 -2.27 16.83 7.34
CA PHE A 193 -1.28 17.15 6.31
C PHE A 193 -0.55 15.90 5.84
N TRP A 194 -0.01 15.11 6.77
CA TRP A 194 0.73 13.89 6.42
C TRP A 194 -0.13 12.88 5.69
N VAL A 195 -1.41 12.73 6.07
CA VAL A 195 -2.35 11.86 5.36
C VAL A 195 -2.59 12.33 3.93
N ALA A 196 -2.83 13.63 3.74
CA ALA A 196 -3.02 14.23 2.43
C ALA A 196 -1.79 14.01 1.54
N LYS A 197 -0.61 14.32 2.10
CA LYS A 197 0.69 14.20 1.41
C LYS A 197 1.01 12.77 1.01
N ILE A 198 0.87 11.81 1.93
CA ILE A 198 1.10 10.38 1.64
C ILE A 198 0.23 9.93 0.46
N ARG A 199 -1.04 10.34 0.41
CA ARG A 199 -1.96 9.91 -0.65
C ARG A 199 -1.63 10.52 -2.00
N MET A 200 -1.39 11.83 -2.03
CA MET A 200 -0.97 12.52 -3.25
C MET A 200 0.30 11.89 -3.80
N ASP A 201 1.29 11.65 -2.95
CA ASP A 201 2.56 11.09 -3.37
C ASP A 201 2.45 9.62 -3.75
N THR A 202 1.63 8.82 -3.06
CA THR A 202 1.31 7.44 -3.48
C THR A 202 0.68 7.44 -4.88
N GLN A 203 -0.24 8.35 -5.17
CA GLN A 203 -0.85 8.48 -6.50
C GLN A 203 0.20 8.79 -7.57
N LEU A 204 1.06 9.78 -7.35
CA LEU A 204 2.13 10.15 -8.29
C LEU A 204 3.12 9.00 -8.50
N ARG A 205 3.52 8.31 -7.42
CA ARG A 205 4.39 7.13 -7.46
C ARG A 205 3.79 5.98 -8.28
N LEU A 206 2.50 5.72 -8.13
CA LEU A 206 1.78 4.70 -8.91
C LEU A 206 1.60 5.14 -10.38
N ALA A 207 1.36 6.42 -10.64
CA ALA A 207 1.25 6.97 -11.99
C ALA A 207 2.57 6.79 -12.78
N VAL A 208 3.71 7.10 -12.16
CA VAL A 208 5.04 6.84 -12.75
C VAL A 208 5.25 5.35 -13.04
N SER A 209 4.73 4.47 -12.19
CA SER A 209 4.79 3.02 -12.41
C SER A 209 3.98 2.58 -13.64
N CYS A 210 3.03 3.39 -14.09
CA CYS A 210 2.22 3.17 -15.29
C CYS A 210 2.72 3.96 -16.52
N GLY A 211 3.96 4.48 -16.48
CA GLY A 211 4.60 5.15 -17.61
C GLY A 211 4.39 6.66 -17.68
N GLU A 212 3.75 7.27 -16.69
CA GLU A 212 3.66 8.73 -16.60
C GLU A 212 4.99 9.34 -16.12
N PHE A 213 5.20 10.62 -16.42
CA PHE A 213 6.35 11.37 -15.94
C PHE A 213 5.91 12.41 -14.91
N HIS A 214 6.46 12.30 -13.69
CA HIS A 214 6.25 13.25 -12.60
C HIS A 214 7.62 13.60 -12.00
N HIS A 215 7.96 14.89 -11.97
CA HIS A 215 9.28 15.34 -11.54
C HIS A 215 9.58 14.93 -10.09
N GLY A 216 10.75 14.36 -9.85
CA GLY A 216 11.18 13.87 -8.53
C GLY A 216 10.66 12.48 -8.15
N TYR A 217 9.81 11.86 -8.96
CA TYR A 217 9.32 10.50 -8.73
C TYR A 217 9.92 9.52 -9.74
N ALA A 218 10.40 8.38 -9.23
CA ALA A 218 10.91 7.29 -10.02
C ALA A 218 10.44 5.95 -9.44
N VAL A 219 10.30 4.93 -10.29
CA VAL A 219 9.85 3.59 -9.89
C VAL A 219 10.82 2.94 -8.90
N ASP A 220 12.11 3.23 -9.04
CA ASP A 220 13.23 2.64 -8.30
C ASP A 220 14.05 3.69 -7.52
N GLY A 221 13.58 4.93 -7.44
CA GLY A 221 14.24 6.00 -6.70
C GLY A 221 14.12 5.84 -5.18
N ALA A 222 15.23 6.03 -4.46
CA ALA A 222 15.23 6.09 -3.00
C ALA A 222 14.89 7.47 -2.43
N ASN A 223 14.96 8.51 -3.27
CA ASN A 223 14.54 9.86 -2.91
C ASN A 223 13.00 9.90 -2.83
N SER A 224 12.47 10.44 -1.73
CA SER A 224 11.04 10.56 -1.45
C SER A 224 10.38 11.77 -2.12
N ASN A 225 11.20 12.70 -2.62
CA ASN A 225 10.80 14.04 -3.05
C ASN A 225 10.30 14.93 -1.89
N TRP A 226 10.59 14.52 -0.65
CA TRP A 226 10.30 15.30 0.57
C TRP A 226 11.63 15.80 1.10
N ASP A 227 12.10 16.94 0.62
CA ASP A 227 13.17 17.64 1.32
C ASP A 227 12.57 18.57 2.39
N ARG A 228 13.41 19.06 3.30
CA ARG A 228 12.96 19.89 4.42
C ARG A 228 12.26 21.16 3.96
N GLU A 229 12.85 21.87 2.99
CA GLU A 229 12.32 23.15 2.51
C GLU A 229 10.94 22.96 1.90
N ARG A 230 10.80 21.93 1.06
CA ARG A 230 9.53 21.59 0.44
C ARG A 230 8.48 21.13 1.43
N VAL A 231 8.85 20.32 2.43
CA VAL A 231 7.91 19.90 3.48
C VAL A 231 7.45 21.10 4.30
N GLU A 232 8.34 22.03 4.64
CA GLU A 232 8.01 23.27 5.35
C GLU A 232 7.05 24.13 4.52
N GLU A 233 7.36 24.39 3.25
CA GLU A 233 6.50 25.16 2.33
C GLU A 233 5.11 24.53 2.15
N GLU A 234 5.03 23.22 1.90
CA GLU A 234 3.75 22.53 1.74
C GLU A 234 2.95 22.49 3.05
N THR A 235 3.62 22.44 4.20
CA THR A 235 2.96 22.49 5.52
C THR A 235 2.40 23.88 5.80
N GLU A 236 3.15 24.94 5.49
CA GLU A 236 2.70 26.32 5.64
C GLU A 236 1.50 26.61 4.73
N ALA A 237 1.58 26.24 3.44
CA ALA A 237 0.48 26.38 2.50
C ALA A 237 -0.77 25.61 2.96
N TRP A 238 -0.59 24.39 3.49
CA TRP A 238 -1.69 23.62 4.07
C TRP A 238 -2.34 24.35 5.27
N ASN A 239 -1.53 24.89 6.17
CA ASN A 239 -2.05 25.63 7.33
C ASN A 239 -2.80 26.89 6.91
N GLU A 240 -2.31 27.62 5.90
CA GLU A 240 -3.01 28.78 5.33
C GLU A 240 -4.38 28.39 4.75
N GLU A 241 -4.47 27.28 4.00
CA GLU A 241 -5.74 26.75 3.48
C GLU A 241 -6.72 26.38 4.60
N VAL A 242 -6.23 25.72 5.66
CA VAL A 242 -7.04 25.33 6.82
C VAL A 242 -7.54 26.57 7.58
N GLU A 243 -6.67 27.57 7.77
CA GLU A 243 -7.01 28.82 8.46
C GLU A 243 -8.04 29.64 7.65
N ASP A 244 -7.89 29.70 6.33
CA ASP A 244 -8.81 30.41 5.45
C ASP A 244 -10.19 29.73 5.43
N ASP A 245 -10.25 28.40 5.34
CA ASP A 245 -11.51 27.65 5.42
C ASP A 245 -12.20 27.83 6.78
N ALA A 246 -11.42 27.83 7.88
CA ALA A 246 -11.95 28.10 9.21
C ALA A 246 -12.48 29.52 9.36
N TYR A 247 -11.86 30.51 8.72
CA TYR A 247 -12.34 31.89 8.70
C TYR A 247 -13.65 32.05 7.92
N HIS A 248 -13.89 31.17 6.96
CA HIS A 248 -15.08 31.15 6.11
C HIS A 248 -16.08 30.04 6.51
N ASP A 249 -16.12 29.64 7.78
CA ASP A 249 -17.06 28.66 8.33
C ASP A 249 -17.13 27.31 7.56
N GLY A 250 -16.03 26.91 6.91
CA GLY A 250 -15.94 25.67 6.13
C GLY A 250 -16.48 25.76 4.69
N GLU A 251 -16.76 26.96 4.19
CA GLU A 251 -17.34 27.18 2.86
C GLU A 251 -16.33 27.02 1.70
N ILE A 252 -15.02 27.05 1.97
CA ILE A 252 -13.97 27.06 0.94
C ILE A 252 -13.59 25.65 0.52
N LEU A 253 -13.30 24.78 1.49
CA LEU A 253 -12.87 23.40 1.25
C LEU A 253 -14.07 22.46 1.25
N GLY A 254 -15.08 22.73 2.09
CA GLY A 254 -16.32 21.95 2.15
C GLY A 254 -16.15 20.56 2.78
N ALA A 255 -17.27 19.94 3.16
CA ALA A 255 -17.28 18.66 3.87
C ALA A 255 -16.65 17.50 3.07
N ASP A 256 -16.74 17.53 1.74
CA ASP A 256 -16.17 16.50 0.87
C ASP A 256 -14.64 16.56 0.79
N HIS A 257 -14.03 17.73 0.97
CA HIS A 257 -12.58 17.86 1.09
C HIS A 257 -12.11 17.16 2.37
N TRP A 258 -12.75 17.49 3.50
CA TRP A 258 -12.38 16.95 4.80
C TRP A 258 -12.71 15.46 4.98
N ALA A 259 -13.83 14.99 4.40
CA ALA A 259 -14.25 13.59 4.47
C ALA A 259 -13.25 12.62 3.83
N LYS A 260 -12.45 13.10 2.85
CA LYS A 260 -11.39 12.31 2.26
C LYS A 260 -10.41 11.87 3.35
N PHE A 261 -10.06 12.70 4.33
CA PHE A 261 -9.03 12.40 5.34
C PHE A 261 -9.46 11.44 6.45
N ASN A 262 -10.75 11.14 6.58
CA ASN A 262 -11.27 10.22 7.60
C ASN A 262 -11.10 8.72 7.26
N LEU A 263 -10.57 8.41 6.08
CA LEU A 263 -10.46 7.05 5.53
C LEU A 263 -8.99 6.58 5.48
N LEU A 264 -8.36 6.46 6.64
CA LEU A 264 -7.19 5.60 6.84
C LEU A 264 -7.62 4.36 7.63
#